data_AF-L8LVS4-F1
#
_entry.id   AF-L8LVS4-F1
#
_cell.length_a   1.000
_cell.length_b   1.000
_cell.length_c   1.000
_cell.angle_alpha   90.00
_cell.angle_beta   90.00
_cell.angle_gamma   90.00
#
_symmetry.space_group_name_H-M   'P 1'
#
loop_
_entity.id
_entity.type
_entity.pdbx_description
1 polymer ?
#
loop_
_entity_poly.entity_id
_entity_poly.type
_entity_poly.pdbx_seq_one_letter_code
_entity_poly.pdbx_strand_id
1 'polypeptide(L)'
;DGKYLKNGQSAKSGLNKSWLDAAFGNFYETLSYIAEKAGAVVIKVNPSYTSQLLAYRDEFVFTDCSIREYYDPREEITVDRDLNASINIKRVGLELFPTINRRSGKITKSKTDSTTKQVLEVLKGCQKPTL
;
A
#
# COMPACT_ATOMS: atom_id res chain seq x y z
N ASP A 1 -14.62 38.29 -25.74
CA ASP A 1 -14.13 37.84 -24.42
C ASP A 1 -13.88 36.34 -24.39
N GLY A 2 -12.60 35.94 -24.36
CA GLY A 2 -12.21 34.53 -24.27
C GLY A 2 -12.08 34.09 -22.81
N LYS A 3 -13.02 33.26 -22.33
CA LYS A 3 -12.95 32.68 -20.98
C LYS A 3 -12.07 31.43 -21.02
N TYR A 4 -10.99 31.42 -20.24
CA TYR A 4 -10.12 30.24 -20.11
C TYR A 4 -10.89 29.05 -19.53
N LEU A 5 -10.88 27.91 -20.25
CA LEU A 5 -11.44 26.64 -19.80
C LEU A 5 -10.32 25.81 -19.14
N LYS A 6 -10.52 25.38 -17.90
CA LYS A 6 -9.55 24.52 -17.19
C LYS A 6 -9.36 23.19 -17.95
N ASN A 7 -8.15 22.95 -18.43
CA ASN A 7 -7.78 21.72 -19.15
C ASN A 7 -7.23 20.61 -18.22
N GLY A 8 -7.20 20.83 -16.91
CA GLY A 8 -6.68 19.87 -15.91
C GLY A 8 -5.16 19.68 -15.91
N GLN A 9 -4.40 20.45 -16.69
CA GLN A 9 -2.94 20.31 -16.81
C GLN A 9 -2.19 20.61 -15.50
N SER A 10 -2.69 21.53 -14.67
CA SER A 10 -2.07 21.90 -13.40
C SER A 10 -2.02 20.74 -12.40
N ALA A 11 -3.04 19.88 -12.35
CA ALA A 11 -3.07 18.71 -11.47
C ALA A 11 -2.01 17.66 -11.87
N LYS A 12 -1.83 17.43 -13.17
CA LYS A 12 -0.77 16.54 -13.70
C LYS A 12 0.62 17.10 -13.46
N SER A 13 0.80 18.41 -13.63
CA SER A 13 2.07 19.10 -13.40
C SER A 13 2.48 19.01 -11.91
N GLY A 14 1.54 19.26 -10.99
CA GLY A 14 1.79 19.15 -9.56
C GLY A 14 2.22 17.75 -9.13
N LEU A 15 1.48 16.72 -9.58
CA LEU A 15 1.82 15.33 -9.29
C LEU A 15 3.21 14.96 -9.83
N ASN A 16 3.50 15.28 -11.10
CA ASN A 16 4.81 14.98 -11.70
C ASN A 16 5.95 15.67 -10.95
N LYS A 17 5.74 16.91 -10.51
CA LYS A 17 6.72 17.64 -9.69
C LYS A 17 6.94 16.94 -8.36
N SER A 18 5.88 16.55 -7.63
CA SER A 18 6.03 15.81 -6.37
C SER A 18 6.75 14.47 -6.54
N TRP A 19 6.53 13.76 -7.66
CA TRP A 19 7.26 12.53 -7.97
C TRP A 19 8.75 12.78 -8.23
N LEU A 20 9.08 13.87 -8.93
CA LEU A 20 10.44 14.27 -9.20
C LEU A 20 11.16 14.71 -7.93
N ASP A 21 10.51 15.55 -7.12
CA ASP A 21 11.04 16.06 -5.85
C ASP A 21 11.28 14.92 -4.83
N ALA A 22 10.44 13.87 -4.85
CA ALA A 22 10.61 12.67 -4.03
C ALA A 22 11.69 11.71 -4.57
N ALA A 23 12.25 11.96 -5.76
CA ALA A 23 13.35 11.21 -6.37
C ALA A 23 13.16 9.68 -6.42
N PHE A 24 11.92 9.20 -6.60
CA PHE A 24 11.61 7.75 -6.56
C PHE A 24 12.43 6.92 -7.55
N GLY A 25 12.73 7.44 -8.75
CA GLY A 25 13.59 6.77 -9.72
C GLY A 25 14.97 6.44 -9.14
N ASN A 26 15.64 7.46 -8.59
CA ASN A 26 16.96 7.31 -7.97
C ASN A 26 16.90 6.41 -6.73
N PHE A 27 15.80 6.45 -5.97
CA PHE A 27 15.58 5.55 -4.84
C PHE A 27 15.58 4.08 -5.28
N TYR A 28 14.87 3.72 -6.36
CA TYR A 28 14.85 2.34 -6.84
C TYR A 28 16.22 1.84 -7.32
N GLU A 29 16.98 2.69 -8.02
CA GLU A 29 18.33 2.35 -8.47
C GLU A 29 19.27 2.14 -7.28
N THR A 30 19.24 3.06 -6.31
CA THR A 30 20.05 2.97 -5.10
C THR A 30 19.70 1.73 -4.28
N LEU A 31 18.40 1.46 -4.10
CA LEU A 31 17.93 0.28 -3.36
C LEU A 31 18.39 -1.02 -4.03
N SER A 32 18.31 -1.09 -5.36
CA SER A 32 18.76 -2.26 -6.13
C SER A 32 20.25 -2.48 -5.99
N TYR A 33 21.05 -1.41 -6.08
CA TYR A 33 22.49 -1.47 -5.90
C TYR A 33 22.92 -1.92 -4.50
N ILE A 34 22.29 -1.37 -3.44
CA ILE A 34 22.59 -1.76 -2.06
C ILE A 34 22.15 -3.20 -1.78
N ALA A 35 21.00 -3.62 -2.31
CA ALA A 35 20.54 -5.00 -2.18
C ALA A 35 21.51 -5.98 -2.87
N GLU A 36 21.96 -5.68 -4.08
CA GLU A 36 22.94 -6.50 -4.81
C GLU A 36 24.24 -6.66 -4.02
N LYS A 37 24.77 -5.56 -3.46
CA LYS A 37 25.94 -5.59 -2.57
C LYS A 37 25.75 -6.45 -1.33
N ALA A 38 24.52 -6.53 -0.81
CA ALA A 38 24.17 -7.35 0.34
C ALA A 38 23.82 -8.82 -0.05
N GLY A 39 23.90 -9.19 -1.33
CA GLY A 39 23.49 -10.51 -1.82
C GLY A 39 21.98 -10.71 -1.82
N ALA A 40 21.20 -9.63 -1.85
CA ALA A 40 19.74 -9.63 -1.89
C ALA A 40 19.20 -9.17 -3.26
N VAL A 41 17.91 -9.42 -3.50
CA VAL A 41 17.23 -9.06 -4.76
C VAL A 41 16.07 -8.12 -4.46
N VAL A 42 15.90 -7.11 -5.31
CA VAL A 42 14.75 -6.19 -5.28
C VAL A 42 13.75 -6.60 -6.35
N ILE A 43 12.51 -6.86 -5.93
CA ILE A 43 11.40 -7.18 -6.84
C ILE A 43 10.41 -6.02 -6.83
N LYS A 44 10.21 -5.41 -8.00
CA LYS A 44 9.20 -4.35 -8.19
C LYS A 44 7.83 -5.01 -8.38
N VAL A 45 6.84 -4.58 -7.61
CA VAL A 45 5.47 -5.11 -7.67
C VAL A 45 4.46 -4.00 -7.96
N ASN A 46 3.28 -4.37 -8.47
CA ASN A 46 2.20 -3.41 -8.68
C ASN A 46 1.54 -3.05 -7.33
N PRO A 47 1.58 -1.78 -6.89
CA PRO A 47 1.06 -1.39 -5.57
C PRO A 47 -0.46 -1.09 -5.56
N SER A 48 -1.19 -1.41 -6.63
CA SER A 48 -2.62 -1.11 -6.70
C SER A 48 -3.38 -1.73 -5.52
N TYR A 49 -4.17 -0.90 -4.83
CA TYR A 49 -5.02 -1.26 -3.69
C TYR A 49 -4.31 -1.70 -2.40
N THR A 50 -2.98 -1.80 -2.37
CA THR A 50 -2.22 -2.33 -1.21
C THR A 50 -2.40 -1.50 0.05
N SER A 51 -2.55 -0.18 -0.08
CA SER A 51 -2.76 0.75 1.04
C SER A 51 -4.23 0.97 1.40
N GLN A 52 -5.18 0.32 0.72
CA GLN A 52 -6.62 0.50 0.93
C GLN A 52 -7.27 -0.72 1.58
N LEU A 53 -6.85 -1.91 1.17
CA LEU A 53 -7.34 -3.20 1.66
C LEU A 53 -6.63 -3.59 2.96
N LEU A 54 -7.35 -4.13 3.94
CA LEU A 54 -6.73 -4.73 5.12
C LEU A 54 -5.86 -5.95 4.75
N ALA A 55 -4.71 -6.07 5.40
CA ALA A 55 -3.75 -7.13 5.09
C ALA A 55 -4.16 -8.52 5.62
N TYR A 56 -5.20 -8.58 6.44
CA TYR A 56 -5.69 -9.78 7.12
C TYR A 56 -7.17 -10.07 6.86
N ARG A 57 -7.87 -9.18 6.13
CA ARG A 57 -9.28 -9.34 5.75
C ARG A 57 -9.55 -8.67 4.40
N ASP A 58 -10.49 -9.22 3.65
CA ASP A 58 -10.93 -8.70 2.35
C ASP A 58 -11.85 -7.48 2.48
N GLU A 59 -11.38 -6.44 3.17
CA GLU A 59 -12.15 -5.25 3.49
C GLU A 59 -11.37 -3.99 3.16
N PHE A 60 -12.01 -3.07 2.42
CA PHE A 60 -11.45 -1.77 2.08
C PHE A 60 -11.79 -0.77 3.17
N VAL A 61 -10.77 -0.32 3.89
CA VAL A 61 -10.95 0.56 5.04
C VAL A 61 -10.32 1.93 4.80
N PHE A 62 -9.12 1.97 4.24
CA PHE A 62 -8.40 3.22 3.94
C PHE A 62 -8.81 3.75 2.57
N THR A 63 -10.10 4.06 2.41
CA THR A 63 -10.69 4.53 1.14
C THR A 63 -10.32 5.98 0.80
N ASP A 64 -9.87 6.75 1.79
CA ASP A 64 -9.37 8.10 1.65
C ASP A 64 -7.94 8.24 2.18
N CYS A 65 -7.13 9.11 1.56
CA CYS A 65 -5.73 9.26 1.93
C CYS A 65 -5.51 9.89 3.31
N SER A 66 -6.50 10.60 3.86
CA SER A 66 -6.47 11.18 5.20
C SER A 66 -6.68 10.15 6.31
N ILE A 67 -7.19 8.96 5.99
CA ILE A 67 -7.32 7.86 6.95
C ILE A 67 -5.93 7.24 7.12
N ARG A 68 -5.24 7.61 8.19
CA ARG A 68 -3.87 7.14 8.48
C ARG A 68 -3.84 5.94 9.41
N GLU A 69 -4.81 5.84 10.31
CA GLU A 69 -4.94 4.75 11.27
C GLU A 69 -6.39 4.23 11.27
N TYR A 70 -6.56 2.96 11.56
CA TYR A 70 -7.86 2.31 11.72
C TYR A 70 -7.85 1.40 12.94
N TYR A 71 -8.81 1.59 13.84
CA TYR A 71 -9.07 0.64 14.91
C TYR A 71 -10.05 -0.44 14.44
N ASP A 72 -9.61 -1.70 14.41
CA ASP A 72 -10.47 -2.85 14.16
C ASP A 72 -11.02 -3.39 15.49
N PRO A 73 -12.34 -3.24 15.75
CA PRO A 73 -12.95 -3.74 16.97
C PRO A 73 -13.06 -5.28 17.03
N ARG A 74 -12.92 -5.99 15.90
CA ARG A 74 -13.03 -7.46 15.87
C ARG A 74 -11.74 -8.14 16.31
N GLU A 75 -10.61 -7.55 15.90
CA GLU A 75 -9.27 -8.07 16.21
C GLU A 75 -8.62 -7.34 17.39
N GLU A 76 -9.26 -6.25 17.84
CA GLU A 76 -8.82 -5.35 18.90
C GLU A 76 -7.45 -4.75 18.59
N ILE A 77 -7.28 -4.26 17.36
CA ILE A 77 -6.01 -3.68 16.90
C ILE A 77 -6.14 -2.32 16.24
N THR A 78 -5.22 -1.42 16.54
CA THR A 78 -4.97 -0.22 15.72
C THR A 78 -3.98 -0.55 14.62
N VAL A 79 -4.36 -0.25 13.38
CA VAL A 79 -3.59 -0.53 12.17
C VAL A 79 -3.19 0.78 11.51
N ASP A 80 -1.89 1.03 11.41
CA ASP A 80 -1.35 2.10 10.58
C ASP A 80 -1.43 1.72 9.09
N ARG A 81 -1.83 2.68 8.25
CA ARG A 81 -2.05 2.48 6.82
C ARG A 81 -0.78 2.08 6.09
N ASP A 82 0.36 2.67 6.42
CA ASP A 82 1.62 2.42 5.74
C ASP A 82 2.20 1.06 6.16
N LEU A 83 2.07 0.68 7.44
CA LEU A 83 2.38 -0.66 7.91
C LEU A 83 1.52 -1.71 7.18
N ASN A 84 0.20 -1.49 7.10
CA ASN A 84 -0.70 -2.34 6.35
C ASN A 84 -0.31 -2.45 4.86
N ALA A 85 0.03 -1.32 4.23
CA ALA A 85 0.48 -1.27 2.85
C ALA A 85 1.78 -2.06 2.64
N SER A 86 2.74 -1.97 3.57
CA SER A 86 4.01 -2.70 3.50
C SER A 86 3.79 -4.23 3.53
N ILE A 87 2.89 -4.70 4.39
CA ILE A 87 2.52 -6.12 4.47
C ILE A 87 1.85 -6.55 3.17
N ASN A 88 0.94 -5.74 2.63
CA ASN A 88 0.30 -6.04 1.34
C ASN A 88 1.27 -6.03 0.16
N ILE A 89 2.27 -5.15 0.13
CA ILE A 89 3.34 -5.15 -0.89
C ILE A 89 4.08 -6.50 -0.87
N LYS A 90 4.44 -7.00 0.32
CA LYS A 90 5.03 -8.33 0.48
C LYS A 90 4.07 -9.42 -0.02
N ARG A 91 2.77 -9.34 0.33
CA ARG A 91 1.76 -10.29 -0.16
C ARG A 91 1.58 -10.26 -1.68
N VAL A 92 1.71 -9.10 -2.33
CA VAL A 92 1.70 -9.01 -3.80
C VAL A 92 2.90 -9.76 -4.37
N GLY A 93 4.12 -9.51 -3.83
CA GLY A 93 5.34 -10.19 -4.29
C GLY A 93 5.32 -11.71 -4.08
N LEU A 94 4.58 -12.19 -3.09
CA LEU A 94 4.39 -13.62 -2.81
C LEU A 94 3.15 -14.23 -3.51
N GLU A 95 2.44 -13.46 -4.34
CA GLU A 95 1.19 -13.88 -4.99
C GLU A 95 0.07 -14.32 -4.03
N LEU A 96 0.04 -13.72 -2.83
CA LEU A 96 -0.93 -13.94 -1.74
C LEU A 96 -1.94 -12.78 -1.61
N PHE A 97 -1.76 -11.71 -2.38
CA PHE A 97 -2.69 -10.59 -2.44
C PHE A 97 -3.92 -10.97 -3.29
N PRO A 98 -5.14 -10.56 -2.89
CA PRO A 98 -6.34 -10.88 -3.64
C PRO A 98 -6.33 -10.29 -5.05
N THR A 99 -6.99 -10.99 -5.96
CA THR A 99 -7.25 -10.48 -7.31
C THR A 99 -8.43 -9.51 -7.24
N ILE A 100 -8.22 -8.27 -7.67
CA ILE A 100 -9.24 -7.21 -7.69
C ILE A 100 -9.56 -6.85 -9.13
N ASN A 101 -10.85 -6.83 -9.46
CA ASN A 101 -11.30 -6.36 -10.76
C ASN A 101 -11.14 -4.83 -10.83
N ARG A 102 -10.31 -4.36 -11.77
CA ARG A 102 -10.00 -2.92 -11.92
C ARG A 102 -11.21 -2.04 -12.25
N ARG A 103 -12.24 -2.58 -12.91
CA ARG A 103 -13.44 -1.82 -13.32
C ARG A 103 -14.46 -1.72 -12.18
N SER A 104 -14.69 -2.81 -11.46
CA SER A 104 -15.72 -2.86 -10.41
C SER A 104 -15.18 -2.64 -9.00
N GLY A 105 -13.85 -2.69 -8.80
CA GLY A 105 -13.21 -2.64 -7.48
C GLY A 105 -13.47 -3.89 -6.63
N LYS A 106 -14.16 -4.90 -7.17
CA LYS A 106 -14.54 -6.10 -6.42
C LYS A 106 -13.42 -7.12 -6.39
N ILE A 107 -13.24 -7.75 -5.23
CA ILE A 107 -12.37 -8.91 -5.07
C ILE A 107 -13.00 -10.10 -5.79
N THR A 108 -12.23 -10.75 -6.66
CA THR A 108 -12.69 -11.90 -7.47
C THR A 108 -12.12 -13.23 -6.98
N LYS A 109 -10.91 -13.20 -6.40
CA LYS A 109 -10.25 -14.35 -5.79
C LYS A 109 -9.45 -13.87 -4.59
N SER A 110 -9.61 -14.55 -3.46
CA SER A 110 -8.88 -14.25 -2.24
C SER A 110 -7.95 -15.37 -1.82
N LYS A 111 -6.82 -14.97 -1.23
CA LYS A 111 -5.89 -15.84 -0.51
C LYS A 111 -5.61 -15.29 0.89
N THR A 112 -6.38 -14.31 1.36
CA THR A 112 -6.08 -13.56 2.58
C THR A 112 -6.02 -14.45 3.82
N ASP A 113 -6.97 -15.38 3.94
CA ASP A 113 -7.06 -16.32 5.07
C ASP A 113 -5.78 -17.15 5.28
N SER A 114 -5.02 -17.41 4.21
CA SER A 114 -3.78 -18.21 4.28
C SER A 114 -2.67 -17.56 5.12
N THR A 115 -2.69 -16.23 5.26
CA THR A 115 -1.69 -15.48 6.03
C THR A 115 -2.29 -14.64 7.16
N THR A 116 -3.61 -14.63 7.34
CA THR A 116 -4.31 -13.80 8.34
C THR A 116 -3.70 -13.93 9.73
N LYS A 117 -3.46 -15.15 10.22
CA LYS A 117 -2.88 -15.37 11.55
C LYS A 117 -1.51 -14.70 11.72
N GLN A 118 -0.60 -14.94 10.77
CA GLN A 118 0.74 -14.37 10.79
C GLN A 118 0.69 -12.84 10.69
N VAL A 119 -0.17 -12.30 9.83
CA VAL A 119 -0.32 -10.85 9.67
C VAL A 119 -0.83 -10.21 10.96
N LEU A 120 -1.84 -10.80 11.60
CA LEU A 120 -2.38 -10.31 12.87
C LEU A 120 -1.34 -10.36 13.99
N GLU A 121 -0.56 -11.42 14.06
CA GLU A 121 0.54 -11.55 15.03
C GLU A 121 1.58 -10.42 14.85
N VAL A 122 2.00 -10.16 13.61
CA VAL A 122 2.92 -9.05 13.29
C VAL A 122 2.31 -7.71 13.69
N LEU A 123 1.05 -7.44 13.32
CA LEU A 123 0.38 -6.18 13.63
C LEU A 123 0.24 -5.97 15.14
N LYS A 124 -0.11 -7.01 15.90
CA LYS A 124 -0.19 -6.98 17.37
C LYS A 124 1.18 -6.73 17.99
N GLY A 125 2.24 -7.37 17.49
CA GLY A 125 3.61 -7.15 17.95
C GLY A 125 4.14 -5.74 17.67
N CYS A 126 3.62 -5.04 16.67
CA CYS A 126 3.97 -3.65 16.37
C CYS A 126 3.23 -2.62 17.24
N GLN A 127 2.25 -3.05 18.05
CA GLN A 127 1.53 -2.11 18.92
C GLN A 127 2.45 -1.60 20.03
N LYS A 128 2.37 -0.29 20.29
CA LYS A 128 3.05 0.29 21.43
C LYS A 128 2.48 -0.36 22.71
N PRO A 129 3.33 -0.78 23.67
CA PRO A 129 2.83 -1.25 24.94
C PRO A 129 1.93 -0.16 25.54
N THR A 130 0.70 -0.56 25.89
CA THR A 130 -0.19 0.30 26.66
C THR A 130 0.46 0.49 28.02
N LEU A 131 0.80 1.74 28.35
CA LEU A 131 1.34 2.14 29.66
C LEU A 131 0.31 1.87 30.77
#